data_AF-A0AAV6YI11-F1
#
_entry.id   AF-A0AAV6YI11-F1
#
_cell.length_a   1.000
_cell.length_b   1.000
_cell.length_c   1.000
_cell.angle_alpha   90.00
_cell.angle_beta   90.00
_cell.angle_gamma   90.00
#
_symmetry.space_group_name_H-M   'P 1'
#
loop_
_entity.id
_entity.type
_entity.pdbx_description
1 polymer ?
#
loop_
_entity_poly.entity_id
_entity_poly.type
_entity_poly.pdbx_seq_one_letter_code
_entity_poly.pdbx_strand_id
1 'polypeptide(L)'
;MALVRAKSGLQAFLLSIYNEQGVQQLGVELGRSPVFLYEDQSGKPAPEDYPIFSGVNLADGKSVNISLMAPDCSECTEEIRHLNIGL
;
A
#
# COMPACT_ATOMS: atom_id res chain seq x y z
N MET A 1 9.47 -0.29 8.67
CA MET A 1 9.14 1.13 8.91
C MET A 1 9.94 2.00 7.95
N ALA A 2 9.39 3.13 7.50
CA ALA A 2 10.08 4.09 6.64
C ALA A 2 9.72 5.54 7.03
N LEU A 3 10.72 6.42 7.15
CA LEU A 3 10.51 7.86 7.29
C LEU A 3 10.59 8.49 5.89
N VAL A 4 9.51 9.13 5.44
CA VAL A 4 9.38 9.64 4.08
C VAL A 4 9.02 11.12 4.12
N ARG A 5 9.62 11.89 3.21
CA ARG A 5 9.19 13.26 2.89
C ARG A 5 9.00 13.38 1.39
N ALA A 6 7.77 13.22 0.93
CA ALA A 6 7.45 13.35 -0.49
C ALA A 6 7.54 14.82 -0.94
N LYS A 7 7.86 15.04 -2.21
CA LYS A 7 7.67 16.37 -2.83
C LYS A 7 6.18 16.72 -2.81
N SER A 8 5.84 17.97 -2.53
CA SER A 8 4.44 18.40 -2.55
C SER A 8 3.80 18.13 -3.91
N GLY A 9 2.65 17.47 -3.92
CA GLY A 9 1.92 17.05 -5.12
C GLY A 9 2.51 15.82 -5.84
N LEU A 10 3.52 15.14 -5.28
CA LEU A 10 4.04 13.90 -5.84
C LEU A 10 2.97 12.79 -5.78
N GLN A 11 2.84 12.07 -6.89
CA GLN A 11 2.12 10.80 -6.94
C GLN A 11 3.09 9.74 -7.44
N ALA A 12 3.49 8.80 -6.58
CA ALA A 12 4.50 7.80 -6.89
C ALA A 12 4.46 6.63 -5.92
N PHE A 13 4.90 5.44 -6.36
CA PHE A 13 5.09 4.31 -5.46
C PHE A 13 6.31 4.50 -4.56
N LEU A 14 6.11 4.32 -3.25
CA LEU A 14 7.19 4.13 -2.28
C LEU A 14 7.80 2.73 -2.41
N LEU A 15 6.96 1.72 -2.66
CA LEU A 15 7.33 0.32 -2.79
C LEU A 15 6.47 -0.33 -3.87
N SER A 16 7.10 -1.13 -4.72
CA SER A 16 6.43 -2.00 -5.68
C SER A 16 7.13 -3.36 -5.69
N ILE A 17 6.34 -4.44 -5.65
CA ILE A 17 6.81 -5.81 -5.81
C ILE A 17 6.10 -6.41 -7.01
N TYR A 18 6.88 -7.04 -7.90
CA TYR A 18 6.38 -7.60 -9.15
C TYR A 18 6.61 -9.11 -9.18
N ASN A 19 5.74 -9.85 -9.86
CA ASN A 19 5.97 -11.25 -10.18
C ASN A 19 6.93 -11.41 -11.39
N GLU A 20 7.23 -12.64 -11.77
CA GLU A 20 8.15 -12.95 -12.87
C GLU A 20 7.66 -12.45 -14.24
N GLN A 21 6.35 -12.25 -14.39
CA GLN A 21 5.71 -11.70 -15.58
C GLN A 21 5.70 -10.16 -15.59
N GLY A 22 6.18 -9.51 -14.54
CA GLY A 22 6.22 -8.05 -14.41
C GLY A 22 4.91 -7.40 -13.95
N VAL A 23 3.95 -8.19 -13.43
CA VAL A 23 2.71 -7.67 -12.84
C VAL A 23 2.94 -7.29 -11.39
N GLN A 24 2.44 -6.14 -10.96
CA GLN A 24 2.63 -5.62 -9.61
C GLN A 24 1.69 -6.33 -8.61
N GLN A 25 2.24 -7.24 -7.80
CA GLN A 25 1.48 -7.97 -6.77
C GLN A 25 1.31 -7.17 -5.46
N LEU A 26 2.19 -6.21 -5.19
CA LEU A 26 2.13 -5.37 -3.99
C LEU A 26 2.57 -3.94 -4.31
N GLY A 27 1.90 -2.95 -3.75
CA GLY A 27 2.20 -1.54 -3.96
C GLY A 27 1.84 -0.66 -2.79
N VAL A 28 2.71 0.29 -2.45
CA VAL A 28 2.40 1.39 -1.52
C VAL A 28 2.58 2.70 -2.26
N GLU A 29 1.49 3.41 -2.50
CA GLU A 29 1.52 4.69 -3.19
C GLU A 29 1.62 5.87 -2.21
N LEU A 30 2.46 6.84 -2.54
CA LEU A 30 2.47 8.17 -1.95
C LEU A 30 1.62 9.09 -2.81
N GLY A 31 0.71 9.82 -2.18
CA GLY A 31 -0.17 10.75 -2.87
C GLY A 31 -1.21 11.34 -1.95
N ARG A 32 -2.17 12.03 -2.56
CA ARG A 32 -3.42 12.41 -1.92
C ARG A 32 -4.35 11.20 -1.94
N SER A 33 -4.85 10.78 -0.77
CA SER A 33 -5.58 9.52 -0.62
C SER A 33 -4.76 8.33 -1.12
N PRO A 34 -3.64 8.03 -0.44
CA PRO A 34 -2.72 6.98 -0.89
C PRO A 34 -3.44 5.64 -0.98
N VAL A 35 -2.95 4.81 -1.89
CA VAL A 35 -3.51 3.49 -2.18
C VAL A 35 -2.53 2.43 -1.73
N PHE A 36 -3.07 1.37 -1.14
CA PHE A 36 -2.35 0.12 -0.95
C PHE A 36 -2.85 -0.91 -1.95
N LEU A 37 -1.97 -1.33 -2.85
CA LEU A 37 -2.26 -2.34 -3.86
C LEU A 37 -1.80 -3.69 -3.35
N TYR A 38 -2.63 -4.71 -3.53
CA TYR A 38 -2.22 -6.10 -3.37
C TYR A 38 -3.03 -6.99 -4.31
N GLU A 39 -2.44 -8.10 -4.70
CA GLU A 39 -3.11 -9.17 -5.44
C GLU A 39 -2.92 -10.49 -4.66
N ASP A 40 -4.01 -11.12 -4.26
CA ASP A 40 -4.01 -12.45 -3.65
C ASP A 40 -3.88 -13.56 -4.70
N GLN A 41 -3.84 -14.83 -4.26
CA GLN A 41 -3.73 -15.99 -5.17
C GLN A 41 -4.88 -16.11 -6.18
N SER A 42 -6.00 -15.42 -5.96
CA SER A 42 -7.18 -15.39 -6.83
C SER A 42 -7.21 -14.20 -7.79
N GLY A 43 -6.20 -13.32 -7.74
CA GLY A 43 -6.17 -12.11 -8.55
C GLY A 43 -7.01 -10.96 -7.99
N LYS A 44 -7.34 -10.99 -6.69
CA LYS A 44 -8.21 -10.01 -6.04
C LYS A 44 -7.46 -9.19 -4.97
N PRO A 45 -7.97 -8.00 -4.61
CA PRO A 45 -9.07 -7.26 -5.23
C PRO A 45 -8.71 -6.72 -6.64
N ALA A 46 -9.75 -6.42 -7.44
CA ALA A 46 -9.55 -5.72 -8.70
C ALA A 46 -9.10 -4.26 -8.44
N PRO A 47 -8.48 -3.57 -9.41
CA PRO A 47 -7.93 -2.24 -9.16
C PRO A 47 -8.91 -1.18 -8.62
N GLU A 48 -10.16 -1.24 -9.04
CA GLU A 48 -11.26 -0.41 -8.55
C GLU A 48 -11.62 -0.65 -7.09
N ASP A 49 -11.28 -1.82 -6.56
CA ASP A 49 -11.59 -2.27 -5.20
C ASP A 49 -10.39 -2.13 -4.25
N TYR A 50 -9.29 -1.51 -4.69
CA TYR A 50 -8.13 -1.30 -3.82
C TYR A 50 -8.49 -0.41 -2.63
N PRO A 51 -7.98 -0.74 -1.42
CA PRO A 51 -8.20 0.09 -0.24
C PRO A 51 -7.57 1.47 -0.42
N ILE A 52 -8.42 2.50 -0.36
CA ILE A 52 -8.03 3.91 -0.42
C ILE A 52 -8.03 4.47 1.00
N PHE A 53 -6.90 5.04 1.44
CA PHE A 53 -6.80 5.73 2.73
C PHE A 53 -7.35 7.16 2.59
N SER A 54 -8.67 7.28 2.62
CA SER A 54 -9.35 8.58 2.51
C SER A 54 -8.96 9.52 3.67
N GLY A 55 -8.87 10.83 3.39
CA GLY A 55 -8.53 11.84 4.39
C GLY A 55 -7.04 11.95 4.74
N VAL A 56 -6.20 11.08 4.17
CA VAL A 56 -4.74 11.12 4.28
C VAL A 56 -4.13 11.82 3.07
N ASN A 57 -3.09 12.64 3.28
CA ASN A 57 -2.26 13.18 2.20
C ASN A 57 -0.78 12.99 2.54
N LEU A 58 -0.11 12.04 1.87
CA LEU A 58 1.33 11.79 2.05
C LEU A 58 2.20 12.67 1.14
N ALA A 59 1.57 13.48 0.29
CA ALA A 59 2.22 14.35 -0.68
C ALA A 59 2.06 15.84 -0.33
N ASP A 60 2.00 16.19 0.96
CA ASP A 60 1.88 17.58 1.42
C ASP A 60 3.23 18.27 1.70
N GLY A 61 4.35 17.56 1.55
CA GLY A 61 5.70 18.07 1.77
C GLY A 61 6.22 17.93 3.21
N LYS A 62 5.43 17.35 4.12
CA LYS A 62 5.84 17.05 5.50
C LYS A 62 6.49 15.67 5.59
N SER A 63 7.27 15.47 6.64
CA SER A 63 7.84 14.17 6.97
C SER A 63 6.78 13.32 7.68
N VAL A 64 6.65 12.06 7.28
CA VAL A 64 5.71 11.08 7.86
C VAL A 64 6.42 9.76 8.08
N ASN A 65 6.10 9.09 9.20
CA ASN A 65 6.58 7.75 9.47
C ASN A 65 5.52 6.76 8.98
N ILE A 66 5.91 5.87 8.07
CA ILE A 66 5.03 4.87 7.50
C ILE A 66 5.41 3.51 8.05
N SER A 67 4.42 2.81 8.59
CA SER A 67 4.56 1.44 9.07
C SER A 67 3.60 0.53 8.31
N LEU A 68 4.16 -0.49 7.68
CA LEU A 68 3.41 -1.55 7.03
C LEU A 68 3.43 -2.75 7.97
N MET A 69 2.24 -3.25 8.35
CA MET A 69 2.12 -4.41 9.21
C MET A 69 1.26 -5.47 8.51
N ALA A 70 1.87 -6.61 8.20
CA ALA A 70 1.13 -7.80 7.81
C ALA A 70 0.59 -8.47 9.08
N PRO A 71 -0.65 -8.99 9.07
CA PRO A 71 -1.15 -9.80 10.17
C PRO A 71 -0.25 -11.04 10.35
N ASP A 72 -0.02 -11.43 11.61
CA ASP A 72 0.74 -12.63 11.97
C ASP A 72 -0.08 -13.87 11.60
N CYS A 73 0.40 -14.68 10.65
CA CYS A 73 -0.31 -15.85 10.14
C CYS A 73 0.27 -17.15 10.71
N SER A 74 -0.17 -17.57 11.89
CA SER A 74 0.06 -18.94 12.39
C SER A 74 -0.97 -19.95 11.88
N GLU A 75 -2.17 -19.51 11.50
CA GLU A 75 -3.25 -20.32 10.89
C GLU A 75 -4.10 -19.42 9.98
N CYS A 76 -3.74 -19.28 8.70
CA CYS A 76 -4.52 -18.45 7.77
C CYS A 76 -5.11 -19.29 6.63
N THR A 77 -6.38 -19.65 6.81
CA THR A 77 -7.32 -19.89 5.71
C THR A 77 -7.72 -18.55 5.10
N GLU A 78 -7.36 -18.31 3.83
CA GLU A 78 -8.06 -17.46 2.84
C GLU A 78 -8.52 -16.03 3.25
N GLU A 79 -7.86 -15.34 4.20
CA GLU A 79 -8.35 -14.00 4.60
C GLU A 79 -7.28 -13.00 5.06
N ILE A 80 -6.18 -12.84 4.31
CA ILE A 80 -5.33 -11.63 4.44
C ILE A 80 -6.08 -10.45 3.80
N ARG A 81 -7.11 -9.93 4.47
CA ARG A 81 -7.93 -8.81 3.96
C ARG A 81 -7.40 -7.43 4.32
N HIS A 82 -6.47 -7.30 5.26
CA HIS A 82 -6.08 -5.98 5.76
C HIS A 82 -4.59 -5.89 6.05
N LEU A 83 -3.84 -5.24 5.14
CA LEU A 83 -2.58 -4.60 5.51
C LEU A 83 -2.91 -3.22 6.10
N ASN A 84 -2.53 -3.00 7.36
CA ASN A 84 -2.71 -1.69 7.97
C ASN A 84 -1.49 -0.81 7.66
N ILE A 85 -1.75 0.35 7.06
CA ILE A 85 -0.78 1.45 7.01
C ILE A 85 -0.96 2.29 8.27
N GLY A 86 0.01 2.25 9.17
CA GLY A 86 0.11 3.17 10.30
C GLY A 86 0.88 4.43 9.90
N LEU A 87 0.33 5.60 10.22
CA LEU A 87 0.92 6.93 10.03
C LEU A 87 1.23 7.61 11.35
#